data_AF-A0A9R1B3D6-F1
#
_entry.id   AF-A0A9R1B3D6-F1
#
_cell.length_a   1.000
_cell.length_b   1.000
_cell.length_c   1.000
_cell.angle_alpha   90.00
_cell.angle_beta   90.00
_cell.angle_gamma   90.00
#
_symmetry.space_group_name_H-M   'P 1'
#
loop_
_entity.id
_entity.type
_entity.pdbx_description
1 polymer ?
#
loop_
_entity_poly.entity_id
_entity_poly.type
_entity_poly.pdbx_seq_one_letter_code
_entity_poly.pdbx_strand_id
1 'polypeptide(L)'
;MDYVLSTVTPRQRCNIERMVQLNKTMDKCNEDYLERFGCPDPPVPSRSFVEKPFGYTDAVSDDSLTSKVVSLALYDGDKMLFACSGVALQHEATTFPVVSRFVTSKRLVTEFEKNRNRADNLRVNVRLPNKASFDGFLGLYDSHIAIVTSFRFAKVLPVDLHSHIDWQHDLVAVGRAFSSGTLMSTARKPIDILSQQQATDALIPFPCPITEAGLGVPVINLAGDVVGLSIEVDIDKETTWFLPRVALRVHLEYLEKFTPNSTNFREYTLPDGVYSIVPSGFMEDVNYLKSRGYPQPPPLVLEGDGRLFNTFEEEFGQLYGYKDYDCNLDHRSSGEQVWAKLPKEVVTNIGRRVVSVSSYDGDVRYFSCTGLLIKWHKNGKPVILTSASLVRSRVDEDKIDEKLKIKVLLPRKQVVDGTLELYHSDYNIAVISLQKPVFCIRPENIFCTVERTRRVVAIGREAEDGLLMATIGKLVKKRPDEKLNCEDLKLSTCKIKKVGIGGPLVNFDNGYFVGMNFYGETAVTPYLPRAIIVEVLSGIDLPSQRNGPCH
;
A
#
# COMPACT_ATOMS: atom_id res chain seq x y z
N MET A 1 -18.90 -9.35 -29.13
CA MET A 1 -17.45 -9.36 -28.79
C MET A 1 -16.58 -9.71 -30.00
N ASP A 2 -17.04 -10.55 -30.93
CA ASP A 2 -16.19 -11.07 -32.01
C ASP A 2 -15.84 -10.07 -33.13
N TYR A 3 -16.62 -9.00 -33.31
CA TYR A 3 -16.32 -7.98 -34.33
C TYR A 3 -15.27 -6.94 -33.88
N VAL A 4 -15.02 -6.83 -32.57
CA VAL A 4 -14.02 -5.91 -32.00
C VAL A 4 -12.64 -6.57 -31.91
N LEU A 5 -12.59 -7.91 -31.91
CA LEU A 5 -11.34 -8.67 -31.78
C LEU A 5 -10.52 -8.77 -33.08
N SER A 6 -11.10 -8.45 -34.24
CA SER A 6 -10.43 -8.61 -35.55
C SER A 6 -9.51 -7.46 -35.95
N THR A 7 -9.54 -6.31 -35.24
CA THR A 7 -8.77 -5.10 -35.57
C THR A 7 -7.69 -4.74 -34.54
N VAL A 8 -7.51 -5.53 -33.49
CA VAL A 8 -6.58 -5.26 -32.39
C VAL A 8 -5.32 -6.10 -32.51
N THR A 9 -4.16 -5.47 -32.29
CA THR A 9 -2.86 -6.18 -32.30
C THR A 9 -2.81 -7.23 -31.18
N PRO A 10 -2.02 -8.32 -31.32
CA PRO A 10 -1.91 -9.37 -30.30
C PRO A 10 -1.57 -8.84 -28.89
N ARG A 11 -0.78 -7.76 -28.82
CA ARG A 11 -0.41 -7.09 -27.58
C ARG A 11 -1.59 -6.35 -26.94
N GLN A 12 -2.41 -5.68 -27.75
CA GLN A 12 -3.64 -5.03 -27.28
C GLN A 12 -4.70 -6.05 -26.86
N ARG A 13 -4.80 -7.19 -27.56
CA ARG A 13 -5.70 -8.29 -27.18
C ARG A 13 -5.32 -8.88 -25.82
N CYS A 14 -4.03 -9.16 -25.58
CA CYS A 14 -3.53 -9.63 -24.29
C CYS A 14 -3.75 -8.60 -23.15
N ASN A 15 -3.61 -7.30 -23.43
CA ASN A 15 -3.91 -6.25 -22.46
C ASN A 15 -5.40 -6.12 -22.16
N ILE A 16 -6.27 -6.23 -23.17
CA ILE A 16 -7.73 -6.23 -23.00
C ILE A 16 -8.17 -7.48 -22.22
N GLU A 17 -7.62 -8.66 -22.53
CA GLU A 17 -7.88 -9.89 -21.80
C GLU A 17 -7.40 -9.78 -20.34
N ARG A 18 -6.21 -9.22 -20.09
CA ARG A 18 -5.72 -8.93 -18.72
C ARG A 18 -6.59 -7.92 -17.99
N MET A 19 -7.06 -6.86 -18.65
CA MET A 19 -7.95 -5.85 -18.05
C MET A 19 -9.35 -6.41 -17.77
N VAL A 20 -9.90 -7.23 -18.65
CA VAL A 20 -11.18 -7.92 -18.45
C VAL A 20 -11.05 -8.95 -17.32
N GLN A 21 -9.92 -9.66 -17.23
CA GLN A 21 -9.64 -10.55 -16.12
C GLN A 21 -9.47 -9.76 -14.81
N LEU A 22 -8.76 -8.63 -14.82
CA LEU A 22 -8.59 -7.75 -13.65
C LEU A 22 -9.92 -7.16 -13.18
N ASN A 23 -10.75 -6.66 -14.09
CA ASN A 23 -12.07 -6.16 -13.74
C ASN A 23 -12.94 -7.28 -13.22
N LYS A 24 -12.93 -8.48 -13.82
CA LYS A 24 -13.67 -9.62 -13.25
C LYS A 24 -13.17 -10.03 -11.85
N THR A 25 -11.87 -9.97 -11.58
CA THR A 25 -11.32 -10.30 -10.26
C THR A 25 -11.60 -9.18 -9.24
N MET A 26 -11.56 -7.93 -9.66
CA MET A 26 -11.83 -6.77 -8.81
C MET A 26 -13.33 -6.59 -8.55
N ASP A 27 -14.17 -6.83 -9.56
CA ASP A 27 -15.62 -6.91 -9.45
C ASP A 27 -16.00 -8.12 -8.61
N LYS A 28 -15.33 -9.28 -8.73
CA LYS A 28 -15.57 -10.43 -7.85
C LYS A 28 -15.12 -10.19 -6.41
N CYS A 29 -13.98 -9.54 -6.17
CA CYS A 29 -13.57 -9.14 -4.83
C CYS A 29 -14.48 -8.06 -4.25
N ASN A 30 -14.94 -7.09 -5.06
CA ASN A 30 -15.85 -6.05 -4.63
C ASN A 30 -17.28 -6.57 -4.47
N GLU A 31 -17.75 -7.51 -5.27
CA GLU A 31 -19.02 -8.23 -5.13
C GLU A 31 -18.94 -9.15 -3.90
N ASP A 32 -17.87 -9.92 -3.69
CA ASP A 32 -17.67 -10.68 -2.43
C ASP A 32 -17.61 -9.75 -1.21
N TYR A 33 -17.05 -8.54 -1.35
CA TYR A 33 -17.07 -7.50 -0.31
C TYR A 33 -18.50 -6.95 -0.13
N LEU A 34 -19.16 -6.49 -1.18
CA LEU A 34 -20.47 -5.82 -1.17
C LEU A 34 -21.65 -6.77 -0.90
N GLU A 35 -21.66 -8.00 -1.42
CA GLU A 35 -22.62 -9.07 -1.09
C GLU A 35 -22.50 -9.46 0.39
N ARG A 36 -21.28 -9.57 0.94
CA ARG A 36 -21.08 -9.78 2.40
C ARG A 36 -21.62 -8.63 3.25
N PHE A 37 -21.53 -7.39 2.77
CA PHE A 37 -22.03 -6.20 3.48
C PHE A 37 -23.47 -5.80 3.10
N GLY A 38 -24.16 -6.55 2.24
CA GLY A 38 -25.59 -6.39 1.93
C GLY A 38 -26.50 -7.04 2.97
N CYS A 39 -26.01 -8.05 3.69
CA CYS A 39 -26.72 -8.73 4.77
C CYS A 39 -26.70 -7.91 6.09
N PRO A 40 -27.76 -7.96 6.92
CA PRO A 40 -27.73 -7.38 8.25
C PRO A 40 -26.56 -7.94 9.06
N ASP A 41 -25.93 -7.11 9.89
CA ASP A 41 -24.87 -7.58 10.79
C ASP A 41 -25.37 -8.77 11.62
N PRO A 42 -24.54 -9.80 11.84
CA PRO A 42 -24.85 -10.82 12.82
C PRO A 42 -25.14 -10.12 14.15
N PRO A 43 -26.21 -10.50 14.88
CA PRO A 43 -26.45 -9.94 16.19
C PRO A 43 -25.25 -10.23 17.09
N VAL A 44 -24.64 -9.19 17.65
CA VAL A 44 -23.57 -9.34 18.65
C VAL A 44 -24.08 -10.30 19.73
N PRO A 45 -23.39 -11.42 20.01
CA PRO A 45 -23.95 -12.41 20.91
C PRO A 45 -24.22 -11.76 22.28
N SER A 46 -25.30 -12.12 22.96
CA SER A 46 -25.66 -11.46 24.24
C SER A 46 -24.75 -11.85 25.41
N ARG A 47 -23.99 -12.94 25.28
CA ARG A 47 -23.10 -13.49 26.31
C ARG A 47 -21.64 -13.44 25.86
N SER A 48 -20.77 -12.99 26.76
CA SER A 48 -19.31 -13.11 26.59
C SER A 48 -18.89 -14.57 26.61
N PHE A 49 -17.86 -14.88 25.83
CA PHE A 49 -17.17 -16.15 25.93
C PHE A 49 -16.62 -16.34 27.35
N VAL A 50 -16.88 -17.51 27.92
CA VAL A 50 -16.35 -17.89 29.24
C VAL A 50 -15.20 -18.84 28.99
N GLU A 51 -13.98 -18.30 29.09
CA GLU A 51 -12.77 -19.09 28.97
C GLU A 51 -12.73 -20.17 30.06
N LYS A 52 -12.53 -21.42 29.63
CA LYS A 52 -12.34 -22.56 30.53
C LYS A 52 -10.85 -22.94 30.51
N PRO A 53 -10.11 -22.85 31.62
CA PRO A 53 -8.76 -23.37 31.66
C PRO A 53 -8.77 -24.91 31.57
N PHE A 54 -7.65 -25.50 31.18
CA PHE A 54 -7.46 -26.94 31.14
C PHE A 54 -6.24 -27.39 31.94
N GLY A 55 -6.22 -28.67 32.32
CA GLY A 55 -5.08 -29.28 32.99
C GLY A 55 -4.70 -28.61 34.33
N TYR A 56 -3.42 -28.68 34.68
CA TYR A 56 -2.85 -28.07 35.87
C TYR A 56 -2.36 -26.64 35.57
N THR A 57 -2.57 -25.72 36.51
CA THR A 57 -2.24 -24.29 36.38
C THR A 57 -0.87 -23.89 36.94
N ASP A 58 -0.16 -24.80 37.62
CA ASP A 58 1.08 -24.51 38.38
C ASP A 58 2.27 -25.46 38.04
N ALA A 59 2.13 -26.33 37.03
CA ALA A 59 2.95 -27.55 36.94
C ALA A 59 4.16 -27.52 35.98
N VAL A 60 4.49 -26.40 35.34
CA VAL A 60 5.67 -26.33 34.43
C VAL A 60 6.63 -25.26 34.95
N SER A 61 7.66 -25.69 35.68
CA SER A 61 8.76 -24.83 36.13
C SER A 61 9.82 -24.59 35.05
N ASP A 62 9.50 -24.86 33.78
CA ASP A 62 10.40 -24.61 32.67
C ASP A 62 10.21 -23.18 32.15
N ASP A 63 11.13 -22.30 32.55
CA ASP A 63 11.21 -20.91 32.10
C ASP A 63 11.31 -20.79 30.57
N SER A 64 11.86 -21.81 29.90
CA SER A 64 12.04 -21.85 28.44
C SER A 64 10.70 -21.83 27.70
N LEU A 65 9.73 -22.65 28.10
CA LEU A 65 8.42 -22.77 27.44
C LEU A 65 7.45 -21.67 27.86
N THR A 66 7.54 -21.22 29.11
CA THR A 66 6.76 -20.09 29.63
C THR A 66 6.96 -18.85 28.76
N SER A 67 8.19 -18.61 28.29
CA SER A 67 8.53 -17.47 27.44
C SER A 67 8.11 -17.59 25.97
N LYS A 68 7.62 -18.75 25.50
CA LYS A 68 7.32 -19.06 24.09
C LYS A 68 5.83 -19.09 23.74
N VAL A 69 4.98 -19.33 24.73
CA VAL A 69 3.52 -19.49 24.58
C VAL A 69 2.78 -18.22 24.98
N VAL A 70 1.96 -17.71 24.07
CA VAL A 70 1.07 -16.56 24.28
C VAL A 70 -0.38 -17.00 24.36
N SER A 71 -1.22 -16.14 24.93
CA SER A 71 -2.68 -16.28 24.87
C SER A 71 -3.25 -15.26 23.90
N LEU A 72 -4.22 -15.67 23.09
CA LEU A 72 -4.89 -14.87 22.07
C LEU A 72 -6.38 -14.77 22.43
N ALA A 73 -6.99 -13.62 22.18
CA ALA A 73 -8.43 -13.48 22.31
C ALA A 73 -9.03 -12.56 21.25
N LEU A 74 -10.23 -12.92 20.79
CA LEU A 74 -11.04 -12.13 19.89
C LEU A 74 -12.05 -11.31 20.70
N TYR A 75 -12.15 -10.02 20.40
CA TYR A 75 -13.05 -9.09 21.04
C TYR A 75 -13.95 -8.36 20.04
N ASP A 76 -15.15 -8.03 20.49
CA ASP A 76 -16.03 -7.01 19.91
C ASP A 76 -16.33 -5.98 21.01
N GLY A 77 -15.72 -4.80 20.90
CA GLY A 77 -15.68 -3.84 22.01
C GLY A 77 -15.03 -4.46 23.26
N ASP A 78 -15.72 -4.40 24.41
CA ASP A 78 -15.25 -5.00 25.66
C ASP A 78 -15.59 -6.49 25.80
N LYS A 79 -16.26 -7.06 24.78
CA LYS A 79 -16.80 -8.40 24.85
C LYS A 79 -15.85 -9.42 24.24
N MET A 80 -15.33 -10.32 25.06
CA MET A 80 -14.57 -11.48 24.57
C MET A 80 -15.51 -12.44 23.84
N LEU A 81 -15.16 -12.78 22.60
CA LEU A 81 -15.92 -13.70 21.73
C LEU A 81 -15.29 -15.08 21.66
N PHE A 82 -13.96 -15.15 21.79
CA PHE A 82 -13.20 -16.39 21.74
C PHE A 82 -11.82 -16.18 22.38
N ALA A 83 -11.24 -17.22 22.96
CA ALA A 83 -9.86 -17.22 23.43
C ALA A 83 -9.17 -18.55 23.10
N CYS A 84 -7.91 -18.48 22.72
CA CYS A 84 -7.05 -19.61 22.41
C CYS A 84 -5.59 -19.30 22.76
N SER A 85 -4.67 -20.21 22.48
CA SER A 85 -3.23 -20.01 22.66
C SER A 85 -2.53 -19.82 21.32
N GLY A 86 -1.30 -19.32 21.36
CA GLY A 86 -0.44 -19.22 20.19
C GLY A 86 1.03 -19.46 20.54
N VAL A 87 1.81 -19.79 19.51
CA VAL A 87 3.25 -20.07 19.63
C VAL A 87 4.03 -19.04 18.83
N ALA A 88 5.04 -18.42 19.45
CA ALA A 88 5.92 -17.49 18.74
C ALA A 88 6.76 -18.19 17.66
N LEU A 89 6.74 -17.62 16.47
CA LEU A 89 7.55 -18.04 15.33
C LEU A 89 8.84 -17.23 15.24
N GLN A 90 9.89 -17.85 14.72
CA GLN A 90 11.12 -17.13 14.41
C GLN A 90 10.86 -16.18 13.24
N HIS A 91 11.26 -14.92 13.40
CA HIS A 91 11.15 -13.91 12.35
C HIS A 91 12.40 -13.04 12.34
N GLU A 92 13.09 -12.99 11.19
CA GLU A 92 14.36 -12.29 11.01
C GLU A 92 14.21 -10.82 10.57
N ALA A 93 13.04 -10.19 10.79
CA ALA A 93 12.90 -8.77 10.43
C ALA A 93 13.71 -7.89 11.38
N THR A 94 14.72 -7.25 10.81
CA THR A 94 15.60 -6.26 11.47
C THR A 94 15.16 -4.81 11.22
N THR A 95 14.13 -4.60 10.39
CA THR A 95 13.59 -3.28 10.06
C THR A 95 12.43 -2.90 10.97
N PHE A 96 12.30 -1.59 11.22
CA PHE A 96 11.25 -1.01 12.06
C PHE A 96 9.98 -0.72 11.25
N PRO A 97 8.78 -0.95 11.81
CA PRO A 97 8.48 -1.52 13.13
C PRO A 97 8.84 -3.00 13.30
N VAL A 98 9.42 -3.35 14.47
CA VAL A 98 9.63 -4.76 14.84
C VAL A 98 8.27 -5.43 15.03
N VAL A 99 8.06 -6.54 14.32
CA VAL A 99 6.87 -7.39 14.41
C VAL A 99 7.18 -8.73 15.08
N SER A 100 6.21 -9.24 15.85
CA SER A 100 6.21 -10.61 16.38
C SER A 100 5.09 -11.42 15.73
N ARG A 101 5.38 -12.63 15.28
CA ARG A 101 4.42 -13.52 14.61
C ARG A 101 4.14 -14.75 15.48
N PHE A 102 2.88 -15.14 15.54
CA PHE A 102 2.39 -16.26 16.33
C PHE A 102 1.57 -17.20 15.45
N VAL A 103 1.82 -18.50 15.53
CA VAL A 103 0.96 -19.51 14.91
C VAL A 103 -0.11 -19.98 15.89
N THR A 104 -1.33 -20.15 15.41
CA THR A 104 -2.47 -20.70 16.16
C THR A 104 -3.36 -21.54 15.25
N SER A 105 -4.43 -22.11 15.79
CA SER A 105 -5.44 -22.85 15.02
C SER A 105 -6.30 -21.92 14.16
N LYS A 106 -6.68 -22.37 12.96
CA LYS A 106 -7.69 -21.73 12.10
C LYS A 106 -9.01 -21.47 12.82
N ARG A 107 -9.30 -22.17 13.93
CA ARG A 107 -10.52 -21.91 14.71
C ARG A 107 -10.70 -20.43 15.08
N LEU A 108 -9.61 -19.70 15.34
CA LEU A 108 -9.66 -18.25 15.57
C LEU A 108 -10.22 -17.49 14.35
N VAL A 109 -9.83 -17.88 13.14
CA VAL A 109 -10.37 -17.35 11.87
C VAL A 109 -11.85 -17.65 11.73
N THR A 110 -12.27 -18.87 12.06
CA THR A 110 -13.68 -19.26 12.00
C THR A 110 -14.53 -18.40 12.93
N GLU A 111 -14.08 -18.15 14.16
CA GLU A 111 -14.80 -17.26 15.08
C GLU A 111 -14.71 -15.79 14.66
N PHE A 112 -13.59 -15.36 14.06
CA PHE A 112 -13.47 -14.02 13.49
C PHE A 112 -14.54 -13.78 12.40
N GLU A 113 -14.57 -14.64 11.37
CA GLU A 113 -15.51 -14.49 10.24
C GLU A 113 -16.97 -14.64 10.68
N LYS A 114 -17.26 -15.54 11.62
CA LYS A 114 -18.61 -15.73 12.18
C LYS A 114 -19.16 -14.49 12.89
N ASN A 115 -18.30 -13.71 13.55
CA ASN A 115 -18.69 -12.53 14.32
C ASN A 115 -18.36 -11.22 13.59
N ARG A 116 -17.86 -11.28 12.35
CA ARG A 116 -17.48 -10.09 11.59
C ARG A 116 -18.72 -9.26 11.28
N ASN A 117 -18.61 -7.96 11.48
CA ASN A 117 -19.68 -6.99 11.21
C ASN A 117 -19.20 -5.92 10.21
N ARG A 118 -20.13 -5.13 9.69
CA ARG A 118 -19.90 -4.04 8.73
C ARG A 118 -18.91 -3.00 9.23
N ALA A 119 -18.84 -2.77 10.54
CA ALA A 119 -17.91 -1.84 11.15
C ALA A 119 -16.49 -2.40 11.26
N ASP A 120 -16.31 -3.71 11.07
CA ASP A 120 -15.04 -4.46 11.20
C ASP A 120 -14.27 -4.10 12.48
N ASN A 121 -15.01 -3.90 13.57
CA ASN A 121 -14.50 -3.43 14.86
C ASN A 121 -13.89 -4.55 15.70
N LEU A 122 -13.83 -5.78 15.17
CA LEU A 122 -13.26 -6.92 15.84
C LEU A 122 -11.77 -6.69 16.11
N ARG A 123 -11.33 -7.08 17.32
CA ARG A 123 -9.93 -6.94 17.74
C ARG A 123 -9.38 -8.28 18.17
N VAL A 124 -8.22 -8.64 17.65
CA VAL A 124 -7.44 -9.76 18.18
C VAL A 124 -6.44 -9.17 19.16
N ASN A 125 -6.47 -9.62 20.41
CA ASN A 125 -5.50 -9.24 21.42
C ASN A 125 -4.51 -10.38 21.64
N VAL A 126 -3.23 -10.03 21.68
CA VAL A 126 -2.14 -10.93 22.07
C VAL A 126 -1.73 -10.58 23.49
N ARG A 127 -1.80 -11.55 24.41
CA ARG A 127 -1.34 -11.40 25.79
C ARG A 127 -0.13 -12.29 26.07
N LEU A 128 0.91 -11.65 26.60
CA LEU A 128 2.23 -12.20 26.80
C LEU A 128 2.40 -12.90 28.16
N PRO A 129 3.51 -13.66 28.34
CA PRO A 129 3.85 -14.29 29.61
C PRO A 129 3.95 -13.32 30.80
N ASN A 130 4.45 -12.10 30.55
CA ASN A 130 4.52 -11.03 31.55
C ASN A 130 3.18 -10.29 31.76
N LYS A 131 2.08 -10.83 31.23
CA LYS A 131 0.70 -10.31 31.28
C LYS A 131 0.46 -9.03 30.49
N ALA A 132 1.45 -8.49 29.78
CA ALA A 132 1.26 -7.37 28.85
C ALA A 132 0.36 -7.78 27.68
N SER A 133 -0.45 -6.85 27.18
CA SER A 133 -1.38 -7.09 26.08
C SER A 133 -1.12 -6.10 24.94
N PHE A 134 -1.21 -6.59 23.72
CA PHE A 134 -0.96 -5.87 22.49
C PHE A 134 -2.03 -6.19 21.47
N ASP A 135 -2.27 -5.25 20.55
CA ASP A 135 -3.11 -5.52 19.39
C ASP A 135 -2.40 -6.53 18.48
N GLY A 136 -3.17 -7.50 18.01
CA GLY A 136 -2.80 -8.52 17.05
C GLY A 136 -3.63 -8.38 15.78
N PHE A 137 -3.04 -8.84 14.69
CA PHE A 137 -3.62 -8.82 13.35
C PHE A 137 -3.65 -10.24 12.83
N LEU A 138 -4.83 -10.71 12.44
CA LEU A 138 -5.00 -12.01 11.81
C LEU A 138 -4.59 -11.89 10.35
N GLY A 139 -3.44 -12.47 9.99
CA GLY A 139 -2.81 -12.31 8.69
C GLY A 139 -3.21 -13.42 7.71
N LEU A 140 -2.30 -14.35 7.49
CA LEU A 140 -2.52 -15.53 6.66
C LEU A 140 -3.11 -16.71 7.40
N TYR A 141 -3.87 -17.54 6.70
CA TYR A 141 -4.34 -18.82 7.20
C TYR A 141 -4.57 -19.82 6.05
N ASP A 142 -4.64 -21.10 6.39
CA ASP A 142 -4.95 -22.18 5.44
C ASP A 142 -6.09 -23.08 5.97
N SER A 143 -6.05 -24.39 5.69
CA SER A 143 -7.02 -25.36 6.21
C SER A 143 -6.88 -25.63 7.72
N HIS A 144 -5.70 -25.46 8.29
CA HIS A 144 -5.38 -25.89 9.66
C HIS A 144 -4.92 -24.74 10.56
N ILE A 145 -4.03 -23.88 10.07
CA ILE A 145 -3.35 -22.88 10.90
C ILE A 145 -3.70 -21.45 10.50
N ALA A 146 -3.47 -20.53 11.43
CA ALA A 146 -3.56 -19.10 11.21
C ALA A 146 -2.36 -18.37 11.85
N ILE A 147 -1.95 -17.28 11.23
CA ILE A 147 -0.87 -16.40 11.69
C ILE A 147 -1.48 -15.15 12.32
N VAL A 148 -1.06 -14.85 13.55
CA VAL A 148 -1.34 -13.60 14.23
C VAL A 148 -0.05 -12.79 14.32
N THR A 149 -0.06 -11.57 13.80
CA THR A 149 1.08 -10.65 13.81
C THR A 149 0.81 -9.51 14.80
N SER A 150 1.78 -9.10 15.60
CA SER A 150 1.68 -7.94 16.52
C SER A 150 2.84 -6.98 16.29
N PHE A 151 2.53 -5.67 16.23
CA PHE A 151 3.50 -4.60 15.96
C PHE A 151 4.12 -4.05 17.24
N ARG A 152 5.35 -3.52 17.11
CA ARG A 152 6.10 -2.80 18.16
C ARG A 152 6.58 -3.68 19.31
N PHE A 153 6.89 -4.94 19.03
CA PHE A 153 7.31 -5.88 20.07
C PHE A 153 8.33 -6.93 19.59
N ALA A 154 9.34 -7.23 20.44
CA ALA A 154 10.52 -8.02 20.09
C ALA A 154 10.95 -9.09 21.12
N LYS A 155 10.11 -9.42 22.13
CA LYS A 155 10.57 -10.19 23.31
C LYS A 155 9.74 -11.45 23.63
N VAL A 156 9.26 -12.19 22.63
CA VAL A 156 8.87 -13.60 22.85
C VAL A 156 9.96 -14.46 22.22
N LEU A 157 10.50 -15.42 22.96
CA LEU A 157 11.46 -16.36 22.39
C LEU A 157 10.71 -17.24 21.38
N PRO A 158 11.19 -17.40 20.14
CA PRO A 158 10.53 -18.27 19.18
C PRO A 158 10.70 -19.74 19.58
N VAL A 159 9.76 -20.59 19.14
CA VAL A 159 9.94 -22.04 19.16
C VAL A 159 10.89 -22.46 18.05
N ASP A 160 11.81 -23.37 18.39
CA ASP A 160 12.63 -24.05 17.39
C ASP A 160 11.85 -25.23 16.78
N LEU A 161 11.50 -25.07 15.50
CA LEU A 161 10.88 -26.11 14.68
C LEU A 161 11.89 -26.84 13.77
N HIS A 162 13.15 -26.40 13.71
CA HIS A 162 14.13 -26.87 12.73
C HIS A 162 15.08 -27.94 13.28
N SER A 163 15.38 -27.94 14.59
CA SER A 163 16.21 -28.98 15.21
C SER A 163 15.67 -30.40 15.00
N HIS A 164 16.60 -31.36 14.99
CA HIS A 164 16.28 -32.78 15.05
C HIS A 164 15.79 -33.13 16.46
N ILE A 165 14.71 -33.91 16.54
CA ILE A 165 14.09 -34.31 17.79
C ILE A 165 13.90 -35.82 17.82
N ASP A 166 14.10 -36.43 18.98
CA ASP A 166 13.79 -37.83 19.22
C ASP A 166 12.32 -37.99 19.64
N TRP A 167 11.65 -38.97 19.06
CA TRP A 167 10.27 -39.26 19.42
C TRP A 167 10.21 -39.92 20.80
N GLN A 168 9.44 -39.34 21.72
CA GLN A 168 9.21 -39.89 23.06
C GLN A 168 7.72 -40.12 23.30
N HIS A 169 7.40 -41.07 24.18
CA HIS A 169 6.03 -41.57 24.37
C HIS A 169 5.14 -40.70 25.27
N ASP A 170 5.72 -39.84 26.09
CA ASP A 170 4.96 -38.94 26.96
C ASP A 170 4.92 -37.55 26.34
N LEU A 171 3.71 -37.08 26.04
CA LEU A 171 3.46 -35.77 25.45
C LEU A 171 2.74 -34.85 26.44
N VAL A 172 3.10 -33.57 26.37
CA VAL A 172 2.48 -32.51 27.17
C VAL A 172 1.95 -31.43 26.24
N ALA A 173 0.70 -31.02 26.43
CA ALA A 173 0.18 -29.81 25.81
C ALA A 173 0.33 -28.64 26.78
N VAL A 174 0.89 -27.52 26.32
CA VAL A 174 1.19 -26.35 27.18
C VAL A 174 0.54 -25.09 26.61
N GLY A 175 -0.50 -24.56 27.25
CA GLY A 175 -1.19 -23.35 26.83
C GLY A 175 -1.11 -22.21 27.82
N ARG A 176 -1.79 -21.11 27.50
CA ARG A 176 -1.90 -19.97 28.40
C ARG A 176 -3.33 -19.42 28.38
N ALA A 177 -3.93 -19.26 29.56
CA ALA A 177 -5.25 -18.66 29.68
C ALA A 177 -5.16 -17.16 29.43
N PHE A 178 -6.02 -16.62 28.60
CA PHE A 178 -6.06 -15.20 28.29
C PHE A 178 -6.45 -14.37 29.50
N SER A 179 -7.46 -14.79 30.27
CA SER A 179 -8.05 -13.99 31.35
C SER A 179 -7.09 -13.79 32.53
N SER A 180 -6.41 -14.85 32.94
CA SER A 180 -5.45 -14.82 34.06
C SER A 180 -4.00 -14.61 33.62
N GLY A 181 -3.67 -14.93 32.37
CA GLY A 181 -2.29 -15.06 31.89
C GLY A 181 -1.58 -16.30 32.43
N THR A 182 -2.27 -17.20 33.14
CA THR A 182 -1.68 -18.38 33.78
C THR A 182 -1.35 -19.46 32.74
N LEU A 183 -0.21 -20.13 32.94
CA LEU A 183 0.20 -21.26 32.11
C LEU A 183 -0.67 -22.48 32.45
N MET A 184 -1.06 -23.25 31.45
CA MET A 184 -1.92 -24.42 31.56
C MET A 184 -1.19 -25.61 30.95
N SER A 185 -1.16 -26.75 31.61
CA SER A 185 -0.56 -27.94 31.02
C SER A 185 -1.31 -29.22 31.34
N THR A 186 -1.28 -30.15 30.39
CA THR A 186 -1.86 -31.48 30.56
C THR A 186 -1.00 -32.51 29.84
N ALA A 187 -0.84 -33.69 30.43
CA ALA A 187 0.03 -34.74 29.95
C ALA A 187 -0.72 -36.07 29.91
N ARG A 188 -0.58 -36.81 28.81
CA ARG A 188 -1.10 -38.19 28.65
C ARG A 188 -0.22 -38.94 27.64
N LYS A 189 -0.34 -40.27 27.63
CA LYS A 189 0.25 -41.11 26.58
C LYS A 189 -0.64 -41.08 25.33
N PRO A 190 -0.08 -40.96 24.12
CA PRO A 190 -0.82 -41.16 22.86
C PRO A 190 -1.40 -42.58 22.80
N ILE A 191 -2.55 -42.77 22.14
CA ILE A 191 -3.27 -44.05 22.14
C ILE A 191 -2.58 -45.15 21.32
N ASP A 192 -1.78 -44.85 20.31
CA ASP A 192 -0.97 -45.87 19.61
C ASP A 192 0.12 -45.23 18.74
N ILE A 193 1.17 -46.03 18.50
CA ILE A 193 2.44 -45.69 17.86
C ILE A 193 2.24 -45.26 16.39
N LEU A 194 2.61 -44.03 16.04
CA LEU A 194 3.13 -43.77 14.69
C LEU A 194 4.61 -44.12 14.71
N SER A 195 4.93 -45.29 14.15
CA SER A 195 6.30 -45.64 13.80
C SER A 195 6.85 -44.54 12.89
N GLN A 196 8.12 -44.21 13.10
CA GLN A 196 8.88 -43.23 12.34
C GLN A 196 8.47 -43.13 10.87
N GLN A 197 8.36 -41.88 10.40
CA GLN A 197 8.21 -41.47 8.99
C GLN A 197 6.80 -41.66 8.39
N GLN A 198 6.29 -40.60 7.76
CA GLN A 198 5.07 -40.54 6.91
C GLN A 198 3.72 -40.17 7.55
N ALA A 199 3.65 -39.20 8.46
CA ALA A 199 2.39 -38.45 8.62
C ALA A 199 2.35 -37.30 7.59
N THR A 200 1.80 -37.62 6.42
CA THR A 200 1.40 -36.70 5.36
C THR A 200 0.15 -35.93 5.81
N ASP A 201 0.26 -34.64 6.15
CA ASP A 201 -0.80 -33.67 6.50
C ASP A 201 -1.91 -34.09 7.51
N ALA A 202 -1.90 -35.32 8.01
CA ALA A 202 -2.96 -35.88 8.83
C ALA A 202 -2.77 -35.46 10.29
N LEU A 203 -3.85 -35.00 10.91
CA LEU A 203 -3.87 -34.67 12.33
C LEU A 203 -3.75 -35.94 13.18
N ILE A 204 -2.93 -35.88 14.24
CA ILE A 204 -2.75 -36.98 15.17
C ILE A 204 -3.69 -36.80 16.37
N PRO A 205 -4.50 -37.81 16.74
CA PRO A 205 -5.30 -37.76 17.95
C PRO A 205 -4.40 -37.89 19.19
N PHE A 206 -4.59 -36.96 20.11
CA PHE A 206 -4.02 -36.92 21.43
C PHE A 206 -5.18 -36.93 22.44
N PRO A 207 -5.36 -38.00 23.22
CA PRO A 207 -6.51 -38.20 24.10
C PRO A 207 -6.41 -37.33 25.36
N CYS A 208 -6.24 -36.03 25.19
CA CYS A 208 -5.99 -35.08 26.25
C CYS A 208 -7.12 -34.05 26.31
N PRO A 209 -7.72 -33.84 27.49
CA PRO A 209 -8.79 -32.86 27.65
C PRO A 209 -8.19 -31.45 27.68
N ILE A 210 -8.02 -30.85 26.52
CA ILE A 210 -7.86 -29.40 26.41
C ILE A 210 -9.21 -28.78 26.11
N THR A 211 -9.37 -27.51 26.47
CA THR A 211 -10.54 -26.71 26.11
C THR A 211 -10.26 -25.91 24.84
N GLU A 212 -11.21 -25.11 24.36
CA GLU A 212 -10.98 -24.16 23.26
C GLU A 212 -9.81 -23.20 23.53
N ALA A 213 -9.54 -22.87 24.81
CA ALA A 213 -8.37 -22.08 25.21
C ALA A 213 -7.02 -22.77 24.88
N GLY A 214 -7.05 -24.10 24.70
CA GLY A 214 -5.92 -24.93 24.30
C GLY A 214 -5.72 -25.05 22.79
N LEU A 215 -6.57 -24.46 21.96
CA LEU A 215 -6.31 -24.45 20.51
C LEU A 215 -5.08 -23.60 20.21
N GLY A 216 -4.22 -24.07 19.32
CA GLY A 216 -2.94 -23.41 19.01
C GLY A 216 -1.84 -23.60 20.07
N VAL A 217 -2.00 -24.53 21.02
CA VAL A 217 -0.91 -24.85 21.97
C VAL A 217 0.14 -25.76 21.33
N PRO A 218 1.43 -25.58 21.68
CA PRO A 218 2.44 -26.56 21.35
C PRO A 218 2.20 -27.86 22.13
N VAL A 219 2.36 -28.98 21.42
CA VAL A 219 2.51 -30.31 22.01
C VAL A 219 4.00 -30.60 22.06
N ILE A 220 4.52 -30.92 23.24
CA ILE A 220 5.95 -31.14 23.48
C ILE A 220 6.24 -32.54 24.01
N ASN A 221 7.47 -33.02 23.79
CA ASN A 221 8.01 -34.18 24.48
C ASN A 221 8.55 -33.79 25.88
N LEU A 222 9.02 -34.76 26.67
CA LEU A 222 9.61 -34.50 27.99
C LEU A 222 10.94 -33.73 27.94
N ALA A 223 11.61 -33.68 26.79
CA ALA A 223 12.79 -32.86 26.58
C ALA A 223 12.46 -31.38 26.33
N GLY A 224 11.17 -31.03 26.19
CA GLY A 224 10.71 -29.67 25.89
C GLY A 224 10.67 -29.34 24.40
N ASP A 225 10.91 -30.31 23.52
CA ASP A 225 10.87 -30.12 22.08
C ASP A 225 9.43 -30.12 21.56
N VAL A 226 9.12 -29.19 20.66
CA VAL A 226 7.80 -29.12 20.02
C VAL A 226 7.64 -30.25 19.00
N VAL A 227 6.69 -31.14 19.27
CA VAL A 227 6.28 -32.29 18.45
C VAL A 227 5.14 -31.92 17.50
N GLY A 228 4.36 -30.88 17.81
CA GLY A 228 3.28 -30.39 16.96
C GLY A 228 2.48 -29.24 17.57
N LEU A 229 1.38 -28.88 16.93
CA LEU A 229 0.48 -27.81 17.33
C LEU A 229 -0.96 -28.31 17.41
N SER A 230 -1.66 -28.05 18.51
CA SER A 230 -3.09 -28.40 18.63
C SER A 230 -3.94 -27.58 17.65
N ILE A 231 -4.75 -28.27 16.83
CA ILE A 231 -5.59 -27.66 15.79
C ILE A 231 -7.07 -27.79 16.10
N GLU A 232 -7.51 -28.95 16.59
CA GLU A 232 -8.93 -29.24 16.84
C GLU A 232 -9.14 -29.96 18.17
N VAL A 233 -10.34 -29.82 18.73
CA VAL A 233 -10.73 -30.40 20.01
C VAL A 233 -12.17 -30.90 19.92
N ASP A 234 -12.39 -32.13 20.37
CA ASP A 234 -13.69 -32.73 20.65
C ASP A 234 -13.80 -32.83 22.18
N ILE A 235 -14.54 -31.90 22.76
CA ILE A 235 -14.70 -31.77 24.21
C ILE A 235 -15.45 -32.98 24.76
N ASP A 236 -16.44 -33.51 24.03
CA ASP A 236 -17.28 -34.63 24.49
C ASP A 236 -16.49 -35.94 24.54
N LYS A 237 -15.55 -36.12 23.60
CA LYS A 237 -14.66 -37.29 23.57
C LYS A 237 -13.32 -37.07 24.27
N GLU A 238 -13.12 -35.93 24.92
CA GLU A 238 -11.84 -35.51 25.51
C GLU A 238 -10.63 -35.72 24.58
N THR A 239 -10.83 -35.52 23.28
CA THR A 239 -9.81 -35.79 22.26
C THR A 239 -9.37 -34.48 21.62
N THR A 240 -8.06 -34.30 21.55
CA THR A 240 -7.41 -33.21 20.83
C THR A 240 -6.76 -33.75 19.58
N TRP A 241 -6.78 -33.00 18.49
CA TRP A 241 -6.01 -33.32 17.29
C TRP A 241 -4.92 -32.29 17.10
N PHE A 242 -3.69 -32.76 16.88
CA PHE A 242 -2.55 -31.88 16.65
C PHE A 242 -1.92 -32.13 15.28
N LEU A 243 -1.44 -31.04 14.68
CA LEU A 243 -0.66 -31.06 13.45
C LEU A 243 0.80 -31.40 13.80
N PRO A 244 1.38 -32.48 13.24
CA PRO A 244 2.76 -32.87 13.54
C PRO A 244 3.76 -31.79 13.11
N ARG A 245 4.90 -31.68 13.81
CA ARG A 245 5.97 -30.69 13.55
C ARG A 245 6.39 -30.63 12.08
N VAL A 246 6.52 -31.78 11.43
CA VAL A 246 6.93 -31.85 10.01
C VAL A 246 5.88 -31.20 9.11
N ALA A 247 4.60 -31.53 9.29
CA ALA A 247 3.50 -30.93 8.53
C ALA A 247 3.35 -29.43 8.87
N LEU A 248 3.45 -29.06 10.15
CA LEU A 248 3.42 -27.66 10.59
C LEU A 248 4.48 -26.81 9.86
N ARG A 249 5.71 -27.30 9.70
CA ARG A 249 6.75 -26.61 8.92
C ARG A 249 6.36 -26.42 7.46
N VAL A 250 5.84 -27.46 6.81
CA VAL A 250 5.41 -27.40 5.41
C VAL A 250 4.31 -26.35 5.24
N HIS A 251 3.33 -26.33 6.15
CA HIS A 251 2.28 -25.30 6.16
C HIS A 251 2.87 -23.89 6.33
N LEU A 252 3.77 -23.68 7.29
CA LEU A 252 4.43 -22.38 7.50
C LEU A 252 5.25 -21.92 6.29
N GLU A 253 6.06 -22.80 5.70
CA GLU A 253 6.84 -22.53 4.48
C GLU A 253 5.94 -22.19 3.29
N TYR A 254 4.78 -22.87 3.18
CA TYR A 254 3.83 -22.62 2.10
C TYR A 254 3.10 -21.28 2.24
N LEU A 255 2.72 -20.89 3.46
CA LEU A 255 2.13 -19.58 3.75
C LEU A 255 3.10 -18.44 3.39
N GLU A 256 4.40 -18.62 3.61
CA GLU A 256 5.43 -17.61 3.33
C GLU A 256 5.95 -17.64 1.89
N LYS A 257 5.43 -18.54 1.06
CA LYS A 257 5.86 -18.67 -0.33
C LYS A 257 5.30 -17.54 -1.18
N PHE A 258 6.18 -16.64 -1.61
CA PHE A 258 5.83 -15.60 -2.58
C PHE A 258 5.89 -16.15 -4.01
N THR A 259 4.75 -16.17 -4.69
CA THR A 259 4.64 -16.39 -6.14
C THR A 259 4.29 -15.05 -6.80
N PRO A 260 5.20 -14.34 -7.54
CA PRO A 260 6.51 -14.71 -8.08
C PRO A 260 7.69 -13.80 -7.62
N ASN A 261 8.92 -14.06 -8.12
CA ASN A 261 10.14 -13.25 -8.01
C ASN A 261 10.04 -11.82 -8.64
N SER A 262 8.82 -11.28 -8.78
CA SER A 262 8.50 -10.04 -9.47
C SER A 262 8.22 -8.94 -8.46
N THR A 263 8.74 -7.73 -8.73
CA THR A 263 8.43 -6.52 -7.95
C THR A 263 7.04 -5.95 -8.27
N ASN A 264 6.25 -6.63 -9.12
CA ASN A 264 4.92 -6.18 -9.53
C ASN A 264 3.81 -6.82 -8.68
N PHE A 265 3.31 -6.07 -7.70
CA PHE A 265 2.19 -6.50 -6.84
C PHE A 265 0.90 -6.82 -7.60
N ARG A 266 0.71 -6.34 -8.85
CA ARG A 266 -0.51 -6.62 -9.63
C ARG A 266 -0.64 -8.07 -10.10
N GLU A 267 0.47 -8.80 -10.14
CA GLU A 267 0.51 -10.20 -10.55
C GLU A 267 0.62 -11.13 -9.33
N TYR A 268 0.55 -10.58 -8.12
CA TYR A 268 0.57 -11.36 -6.90
C TYR A 268 -0.75 -12.11 -6.71
N THR A 269 -0.63 -13.42 -6.44
CA THR A 269 -1.73 -14.25 -5.97
C THR A 269 -1.23 -15.06 -4.79
N LEU A 270 -2.09 -15.24 -3.78
CA LEU A 270 -1.83 -16.20 -2.72
C LEU A 270 -1.71 -17.61 -3.31
N PRO A 271 -0.87 -18.49 -2.75
CA PRO A 271 -0.85 -19.90 -3.14
C PRO A 271 -2.23 -20.55 -2.97
N ASP A 272 -2.52 -21.59 -3.76
CA ASP A 272 -3.81 -22.28 -3.71
C ASP A 272 -4.10 -22.80 -2.29
N GLY A 273 -5.30 -22.51 -1.77
CA GLY A 273 -5.69 -22.91 -0.41
C GLY A 273 -5.12 -22.04 0.72
N VAL A 274 -4.33 -21.02 0.39
CA VAL A 274 -3.94 -19.95 1.32
C VAL A 274 -4.91 -18.80 1.18
N TYR A 275 -5.37 -18.32 2.32
CA TYR A 275 -6.30 -17.22 2.42
C TYR A 275 -5.74 -16.15 3.32
N SER A 276 -6.35 -14.98 3.26
CA SER A 276 -6.04 -13.92 4.22
C SER A 276 -7.26 -13.11 4.56
N ILE A 277 -7.26 -12.59 5.77
CA ILE A 277 -8.16 -11.56 6.22
C ILE A 277 -7.39 -10.25 6.12
N VAL A 278 -7.89 -9.31 5.30
CA VAL A 278 -7.37 -7.94 5.31
C VAL A 278 -7.76 -7.32 6.65
N PRO A 279 -6.81 -7.03 7.56
CA PRO A 279 -7.14 -6.54 8.89
C PRO A 279 -7.64 -5.10 8.81
N SER A 280 -8.65 -4.76 9.61
CA SER A 280 -9.13 -3.38 9.78
C SER A 280 -8.04 -2.42 10.26
N GLY A 281 -6.98 -2.93 10.91
CA GLY A 281 -5.79 -2.17 11.30
C GLY A 281 -5.02 -1.51 10.16
N PHE A 282 -5.11 -2.04 8.94
CA PHE A 282 -4.49 -1.44 7.75
C PHE A 282 -5.49 -0.71 6.86
N MET A 283 -6.72 -0.51 7.35
CA MET A 283 -7.78 0.09 6.52
C MET A 283 -7.41 1.50 6.07
N GLU A 284 -6.64 2.25 6.86
CA GLU A 284 -6.12 3.56 6.47
C GLU A 284 -5.18 3.46 5.26
N ASP A 285 -4.18 2.58 5.30
CA ASP A 285 -3.25 2.34 4.18
C ASP A 285 -3.98 1.80 2.95
N VAL A 286 -4.90 0.85 3.14
CA VAL A 286 -5.72 0.30 2.06
C VAL A 286 -6.59 1.39 1.41
N ASN A 287 -7.24 2.23 2.21
CA ASN A 287 -8.06 3.34 1.71
C ASN A 287 -7.20 4.39 1.01
N TYR A 288 -6.01 4.69 1.53
CA TYR A 288 -5.03 5.55 0.87
C TYR A 288 -4.66 5.01 -0.51
N LEU A 289 -4.30 3.72 -0.61
CA LEU A 289 -3.93 3.08 -1.88
C LEU A 289 -5.08 3.06 -2.88
N LYS A 290 -6.29 2.70 -2.42
CA LYS A 290 -7.52 2.74 -3.22
C LYS A 290 -7.81 4.14 -3.72
N SER A 291 -7.69 5.17 -2.87
CA SER A 291 -7.90 6.57 -3.24
C SER A 291 -6.90 7.06 -4.30
N ARG A 292 -5.76 6.38 -4.46
CA ARG A 292 -4.73 6.68 -5.47
C ARG A 292 -4.75 5.74 -6.69
N GLY A 293 -5.68 4.78 -6.72
CA GLY A 293 -5.76 3.79 -7.79
C GLY A 293 -4.57 2.82 -7.84
N TYR A 294 -3.83 2.69 -6.73
CA TYR A 294 -2.78 1.69 -6.59
C TYR A 294 -3.37 0.31 -6.32
N PRO A 295 -2.73 -0.77 -6.80
CA PRO A 295 -3.15 -2.11 -6.44
C PRO A 295 -2.99 -2.32 -4.94
N GLN A 296 -3.97 -2.98 -4.31
CA GLN A 296 -3.86 -3.37 -2.92
C GLN A 296 -2.76 -4.44 -2.80
N PRO A 297 -1.69 -4.21 -2.01
CA PRO A 297 -0.68 -5.23 -1.77
C PRO A 297 -1.29 -6.35 -0.93
N PRO A 298 -0.71 -7.56 -1.02
CA PRO A 298 -1.17 -8.64 -0.18
C PRO A 298 -0.87 -8.37 1.29
N PRO A 299 -1.69 -8.92 2.20
CA PRO A 299 -1.55 -8.73 3.65
C PRO A 299 -0.15 -9.00 4.19
N LEU A 300 0.55 -10.04 3.72
CA LEU A 300 1.96 -10.27 4.10
C LEU A 300 2.90 -9.10 3.77
N VAL A 301 2.66 -8.39 2.67
CA VAL A 301 3.46 -7.21 2.29
C VAL A 301 3.11 -6.03 3.19
N LEU A 302 1.85 -5.88 3.60
CA LEU A 302 1.46 -4.89 4.62
C LEU A 302 2.04 -5.24 6.00
N GLU A 303 2.09 -6.53 6.34
CA GLU A 303 2.66 -7.05 7.60
C GLU A 303 4.19 -6.93 7.68
N GLY A 304 4.88 -6.95 6.53
CA GLY A 304 6.34 -6.91 6.42
C GLY A 304 6.93 -5.54 6.06
N ASP A 305 6.23 -4.43 6.37
CA ASP A 305 6.63 -3.05 6.02
C ASP A 305 6.91 -2.84 4.52
N GLY A 306 6.15 -3.54 3.67
CA GLY A 306 6.25 -3.41 2.23
C GLY A 306 6.04 -1.97 1.79
N ARG A 307 6.98 -1.44 1.01
CA ARG A 307 6.91 -0.08 0.46
C ARG A 307 6.57 -0.11 -1.01
N LEU A 308 5.67 0.77 -1.43
CA LEU A 308 5.51 1.08 -2.84
C LEU A 308 6.73 1.86 -3.33
N PHE A 309 7.39 1.33 -4.36
CA PHE A 309 8.45 2.04 -5.07
C PHE A 309 7.94 2.55 -6.41
N ASN A 310 8.56 3.63 -6.90
CA ASN A 310 8.25 4.25 -8.20
C ASN A 310 6.77 4.67 -8.33
N THR A 311 6.19 5.17 -7.22
CA THR A 311 4.86 5.76 -7.23
C THR A 311 4.82 6.96 -8.17
N PHE A 312 3.63 7.26 -8.69
CA PHE A 312 3.44 8.41 -9.56
C PHE A 312 3.74 9.73 -8.82
N GLU A 313 3.39 9.80 -7.53
CA GLU A 313 3.58 10.97 -6.69
C GLU A 313 4.92 11.03 -5.96
N GLU A 314 5.88 10.15 -6.30
CA GLU A 314 7.21 10.15 -5.67
C GLU A 314 7.88 11.53 -5.77
N GLU A 315 8.32 12.05 -4.63
CA GLU A 315 9.00 13.34 -4.53
C GLU A 315 10.38 13.34 -5.22
N PHE A 316 10.87 14.53 -5.59
CA PHE A 316 12.21 14.67 -6.16
C PHE A 316 12.94 15.93 -5.72
N GLY A 317 14.26 15.79 -5.59
CA GLY A 317 15.14 16.90 -5.25
C GLY A 317 14.88 17.49 -3.87
N GLN A 318 15.18 18.78 -3.73
CA GLN A 318 15.00 19.48 -2.47
C GLN A 318 13.56 19.96 -2.32
N LEU A 319 12.96 19.72 -1.16
CA LEU A 319 11.62 20.22 -0.83
C LEU A 319 11.67 21.65 -0.28
N TYR A 320 10.58 22.37 -0.47
CA TYR A 320 10.39 23.70 0.12
C TYR A 320 8.91 23.96 0.44
N GLY A 321 8.65 24.20 1.72
CA GLY A 321 7.35 24.66 2.21
C GLY A 321 7.12 26.13 1.89
N TYR A 322 5.92 26.50 1.44
CA TYR A 322 5.54 27.91 1.33
C TYR A 322 5.46 28.52 2.74
N LYS A 323 5.63 29.85 2.89
CA LYS A 323 5.42 30.54 4.17
C LYS A 323 4.10 30.05 4.75
N ASP A 324 4.12 29.57 6.01
CA ASP A 324 3.00 28.94 6.75
C ASP A 324 2.94 27.39 6.70
N TYR A 325 3.92 26.71 6.09
CA TYR A 325 4.01 25.25 6.14
C TYR A 325 4.83 24.78 7.36
N ASP A 326 4.16 24.17 8.33
CA ASP A 326 4.76 23.55 9.52
C ASP A 326 5.15 22.10 9.21
N CYS A 327 6.15 21.92 8.35
CA CYS A 327 6.63 20.59 7.96
C CYS A 327 8.09 20.43 8.35
N ASN A 328 8.39 19.39 9.12
CA ASN A 328 9.75 18.97 9.43
C ASN A 328 10.35 18.31 8.16
N LEU A 329 11.04 19.09 7.34
CA LEU A 329 11.52 18.70 5.99
C LEU A 329 12.82 17.89 6.00
N ASP A 330 13.49 17.79 7.16
CA ASP A 330 14.85 17.27 7.30
C ASP A 330 15.01 15.79 6.93
N HIS A 331 13.93 15.01 6.98
CA HIS A 331 13.93 13.58 6.64
C HIS A 331 13.37 13.25 5.24
N ARG A 332 12.67 14.20 4.58
CA ARG A 332 12.04 14.00 3.25
C ARG A 332 12.83 14.61 2.10
N SER A 333 13.66 15.62 2.38
CA SER A 333 14.46 16.30 1.36
C SER A 333 15.73 15.53 1.03
N SER A 334 16.03 15.35 -0.26
CA SER A 334 17.31 14.79 -0.70
C SER A 334 17.98 15.67 -1.76
N GLY A 335 19.31 15.74 -1.74
CA GLY A 335 20.08 16.42 -2.77
C GLY A 335 20.56 17.82 -2.43
N GLU A 336 20.99 18.54 -3.45
CA GLU A 336 21.65 19.85 -3.35
C GLU A 336 20.70 20.93 -2.79
N GLN A 337 21.23 21.91 -2.05
CA GLN A 337 20.47 23.05 -1.54
C GLN A 337 20.06 24.03 -2.67
N VAL A 338 19.14 23.60 -3.55
CA VAL A 338 18.65 24.36 -4.71
C VAL A 338 18.00 25.68 -4.29
N TRP A 339 17.10 25.65 -3.31
CA TRP A 339 16.30 26.82 -2.93
C TRP A 339 17.13 27.95 -2.32
N ALA A 340 18.18 27.61 -1.58
CA ALA A 340 19.11 28.58 -0.99
C ALA A 340 19.97 29.30 -2.05
N LYS A 341 20.17 28.67 -3.22
CA LYS A 341 20.98 29.21 -4.32
C LYS A 341 20.17 30.08 -5.27
N LEU A 342 18.85 29.96 -5.29
CA LEU A 342 17.98 30.77 -6.12
C LEU A 342 17.76 32.17 -5.52
N PRO A 343 17.62 33.22 -6.36
CA PRO A 343 17.23 34.53 -5.87
C PRO A 343 15.89 34.49 -5.12
N LYS A 344 15.76 35.23 -4.00
CA LYS A 344 14.55 35.23 -3.16
C LYS A 344 13.28 35.58 -3.94
N GLU A 345 13.37 36.50 -4.89
CA GLU A 345 12.25 36.88 -5.76
C GLU A 345 11.81 35.72 -6.65
N VAL A 346 12.77 35.00 -7.24
CA VAL A 346 12.51 33.82 -8.07
C VAL A 346 11.76 32.76 -7.26
N VAL A 347 12.24 32.42 -6.06
CA VAL A 347 11.57 31.46 -5.16
C VAL A 347 10.14 31.92 -4.82
N THR A 348 9.97 33.21 -4.50
CA THR A 348 8.65 33.78 -4.17
C THR A 348 7.68 33.71 -5.34
N ASN A 349 8.14 33.98 -6.56
CA ASN A 349 7.33 33.93 -7.78
C ASN A 349 6.96 32.50 -8.15
N ILE A 350 7.93 31.59 -8.14
CA ILE A 350 7.72 30.15 -8.37
C ILE A 350 6.65 29.62 -7.42
N GLY A 351 6.79 29.91 -6.12
CA GLY A 351 5.85 29.44 -5.10
C GLY A 351 4.44 29.96 -5.27
N ARG A 352 4.21 30.99 -6.11
CA ARG A 352 2.89 31.56 -6.44
C ARG A 352 2.34 31.16 -7.80
N ARG A 353 3.06 30.35 -8.60
CA ARG A 353 2.65 30.01 -9.97
C ARG A 353 2.80 28.54 -10.35
N VAL A 354 3.62 27.78 -9.62
CA VAL A 354 3.67 26.32 -9.78
C VAL A 354 2.57 25.71 -8.92
N VAL A 355 1.79 24.82 -9.50
CA VAL A 355 0.61 24.17 -8.89
C VAL A 355 0.74 22.65 -9.01
N SER A 356 0.04 21.91 -8.14
CA SER A 356 -0.18 20.47 -8.35
C SER A 356 -1.54 20.27 -8.99
N VAL A 357 -1.62 19.36 -9.95
CA VAL A 357 -2.83 19.09 -10.73
C VAL A 357 -3.07 17.59 -10.73
N SER A 358 -4.28 17.19 -10.36
CA SER A 358 -4.66 15.77 -10.33
C SER A 358 -6.00 15.55 -11.01
N SER A 359 -6.13 14.44 -11.70
CA SER A 359 -7.40 13.96 -12.27
C SER A 359 -7.98 12.83 -11.43
N TYR A 360 -9.30 12.69 -11.45
CA TYR A 360 -10.05 11.73 -10.65
C TYR A 360 -11.13 11.04 -11.48
N ASP A 361 -11.21 9.72 -11.33
CA ASP A 361 -12.35 8.91 -11.75
C ASP A 361 -13.20 8.62 -10.51
N GLY A 362 -14.37 9.28 -10.41
CA GLY A 362 -15.12 9.35 -9.16
C GLY A 362 -14.28 9.98 -8.04
N ASP A 363 -14.03 9.20 -6.98
CA ASP A 363 -13.21 9.58 -5.83
C ASP A 363 -11.78 9.02 -5.90
N VAL A 364 -11.47 8.21 -6.92
CA VAL A 364 -10.15 7.60 -7.11
C VAL A 364 -9.28 8.52 -7.96
N ARG A 365 -8.12 8.90 -7.43
CA ARG A 365 -7.13 9.67 -8.18
C ARG A 365 -6.61 8.83 -9.33
N TYR A 366 -6.66 9.43 -10.51
CA TYR A 366 -6.33 8.79 -11.76
C TYR A 366 -4.89 9.11 -12.19
N PHE A 367 -4.49 10.38 -12.07
CA PHE A 367 -3.15 10.90 -12.39
C PHE A 367 -2.83 12.13 -11.54
N SER A 368 -1.54 12.41 -11.29
CA SER A 368 -1.13 13.56 -10.47
C SER A 368 0.20 14.17 -10.84
N CYS A 369 0.21 15.37 -11.39
CA CYS A 369 1.41 16.01 -11.92
C CYS A 369 1.53 17.47 -11.50
N THR A 370 2.50 18.17 -12.09
CA THR A 370 2.74 19.59 -11.84
C THR A 370 2.16 20.42 -12.99
N GLY A 371 1.69 21.62 -12.68
CA GLY A 371 1.31 22.63 -13.67
C GLY A 371 1.96 23.98 -13.42
N LEU A 372 1.96 24.83 -14.45
CA LEU A 372 2.40 26.22 -14.39
C LEU A 372 1.22 27.16 -14.71
N LEU A 373 0.93 28.09 -13.80
CA LEU A 373 0.03 29.20 -14.07
C LEU A 373 0.68 30.15 -15.08
N ILE A 374 -0.01 30.38 -16.19
CA ILE A 374 0.38 31.30 -17.25
C ILE A 374 -0.71 32.34 -17.52
N LYS A 375 -0.31 33.50 -18.04
CA LYS A 375 -1.23 34.49 -18.60
C LYS A 375 -1.61 34.06 -20.00
N TRP A 376 -2.91 33.92 -20.27
CA TRP A 376 -3.36 33.67 -21.64
C TRP A 376 -3.09 34.88 -22.53
N HIS A 377 -2.55 34.65 -23.73
CA HIS A 377 -2.01 35.72 -24.58
C HIS A 377 -3.04 36.79 -24.99
N LYS A 378 -4.32 36.44 -25.15
CA LYS A 378 -5.36 37.38 -25.64
C LYS A 378 -5.91 38.33 -24.57
N ASN A 379 -6.16 37.84 -23.36
CA ASN A 379 -6.89 38.59 -22.32
C ASN A 379 -6.18 38.59 -20.95
N GLY A 380 -5.00 37.97 -20.85
CA GLY A 380 -4.26 37.85 -19.60
C GLY A 380 -4.92 36.93 -18.56
N LYS A 381 -6.01 36.23 -18.89
CA LYS A 381 -6.70 35.31 -17.97
C LYS A 381 -5.72 34.25 -17.46
N PRO A 382 -5.67 33.98 -16.15
CA PRO A 382 -4.84 32.91 -15.62
C PRO A 382 -5.38 31.55 -16.07
N VAL A 383 -4.52 30.75 -16.69
CA VAL A 383 -4.76 29.35 -17.01
C VAL A 383 -3.56 28.52 -16.56
N ILE A 384 -3.72 27.21 -16.49
CA ILE A 384 -2.65 26.28 -16.13
C ILE A 384 -2.20 25.57 -17.40
N LEU A 385 -0.90 25.63 -17.66
CA LEU A 385 -0.21 24.80 -18.62
C LEU A 385 0.29 23.53 -17.89
N THR A 386 -0.04 22.36 -18.41
CA THR A 386 0.44 21.07 -17.90
C THR A 386 0.46 20.02 -19.00
N SER A 387 0.67 18.75 -18.63
CA SER A 387 0.71 17.61 -19.54
C SER A 387 -0.68 17.08 -19.87
N ALA A 388 -0.94 16.70 -21.13
CA ALA A 388 -2.19 16.04 -21.52
C ALA A 388 -2.34 14.63 -20.91
N SER A 389 -1.24 14.01 -20.43
CA SER A 389 -1.28 12.76 -19.67
C SER A 389 -2.20 12.81 -18.45
N LEU A 390 -2.48 14.01 -17.93
CA LEU A 390 -3.45 14.22 -16.86
C LEU A 390 -4.83 13.62 -17.18
N VAL A 391 -5.25 13.68 -18.44
CA VAL A 391 -6.63 13.35 -18.87
C VAL A 391 -6.67 12.28 -19.95
N ARG A 392 -5.55 11.60 -20.25
CA ARG A 392 -5.52 10.51 -21.23
C ARG A 392 -6.20 9.24 -20.70
N SER A 393 -6.89 8.51 -21.58
CA SER A 393 -7.51 7.23 -21.23
C SER A 393 -6.46 6.14 -20.98
N ARG A 394 -6.74 5.25 -20.01
CA ARG A 394 -5.95 4.04 -19.70
C ARG A 394 -6.14 2.96 -20.76
N VAL A 395 -7.23 3.02 -21.52
CA VAL A 395 -7.55 2.04 -22.57
C VAL A 395 -6.87 2.39 -23.89
N ASP A 396 -6.86 3.68 -24.20
CA ASP A 396 -6.33 4.23 -25.45
C ASP A 396 -5.62 5.56 -25.12
N GLU A 397 -4.30 5.51 -24.95
CA GLU A 397 -3.48 6.66 -24.54
C GLU A 397 -3.48 7.81 -25.56
N ASP A 398 -4.01 7.58 -26.76
CA ASP A 398 -4.19 8.60 -27.80
C ASP A 398 -5.50 9.39 -27.63
N LYS A 399 -6.42 8.91 -26.77
CA LYS A 399 -7.71 9.55 -26.47
C LYS A 399 -7.74 10.21 -25.09
N ILE A 400 -8.54 11.25 -24.99
CA ILE A 400 -8.86 11.95 -23.74
C ILE A 400 -10.09 11.32 -23.11
N ASP A 401 -10.08 11.15 -21.79
CA ASP A 401 -11.24 10.77 -20.99
C ASP A 401 -11.88 12.01 -20.37
N GLU A 402 -12.94 12.50 -21.01
CA GLU A 402 -13.68 13.70 -20.59
C GLU A 402 -14.45 13.52 -19.27
N LYS A 403 -14.59 12.28 -18.76
CA LYS A 403 -15.28 12.02 -17.48
C LYS A 403 -14.42 12.37 -16.28
N LEU A 404 -13.10 12.49 -16.48
CA LEU A 404 -12.16 12.76 -15.41
C LEU A 404 -12.35 14.16 -14.83
N LYS A 405 -12.53 14.22 -13.51
CA LYS A 405 -12.61 15.49 -12.77
C LYS A 405 -11.20 16.00 -12.49
N ILE A 406 -10.94 17.29 -12.71
CA ILE A 406 -9.63 17.90 -12.46
C ILE A 406 -9.69 18.72 -11.18
N LYS A 407 -8.77 18.47 -10.25
CA LYS A 407 -8.53 19.32 -9.08
C LYS A 407 -7.14 19.93 -9.14
N VAL A 408 -7.05 21.18 -8.71
CA VAL A 408 -5.81 21.95 -8.68
C VAL A 408 -5.52 22.34 -7.23
N LEU A 409 -4.34 21.96 -6.75
CA LEU A 409 -3.78 22.41 -5.48
C LEU A 409 -2.85 23.59 -5.73
N LEU A 410 -3.28 24.75 -5.25
CA LEU A 410 -2.61 26.04 -5.35
C LEU A 410 -1.86 26.39 -4.05
N PRO A 411 -0.97 27.40 -4.11
CA PRO A 411 -0.29 27.91 -2.92
C PRO A 411 -1.26 28.25 -1.78
N ARG A 412 -0.82 28.02 -0.53
CA ARG A 412 -1.64 28.11 0.70
C ARG A 412 -2.72 27.04 0.80
N LYS A 413 -2.44 25.84 0.30
CA LYS A 413 -3.34 24.66 0.35
C LYS A 413 -4.75 24.93 -0.21
N GLN A 414 -4.87 25.87 -1.16
CA GLN A 414 -6.13 26.17 -1.83
C GLN A 414 -6.43 25.07 -2.85
N VAL A 415 -7.55 24.37 -2.71
CA VAL A 415 -7.99 23.36 -3.69
C VAL A 415 -9.18 23.91 -4.46
N VAL A 416 -9.08 23.90 -5.80
CA VAL A 416 -10.15 24.35 -6.69
C VAL A 416 -10.33 23.36 -7.85
N ASP A 417 -11.54 23.33 -8.41
CA ASP A 417 -11.83 22.53 -9.60
C ASP A 417 -11.31 23.23 -10.86
N GLY A 418 -10.76 22.42 -11.77
CA GLY A 418 -10.27 22.81 -13.07
C GLY A 418 -11.15 22.31 -14.20
N THR A 419 -11.13 23.00 -15.33
CA THR A 419 -11.79 22.58 -16.57
C THR A 419 -10.75 22.51 -17.68
N LEU A 420 -10.70 21.39 -18.41
CA LEU A 420 -9.87 21.26 -19.60
C LEU A 420 -10.40 22.18 -20.69
N GLU A 421 -9.60 23.16 -21.11
CA GLU A 421 -9.96 24.10 -22.19
C GLU A 421 -9.39 23.64 -23.54
N LEU A 422 -8.17 23.11 -23.54
CA LEU A 422 -7.47 22.74 -24.77
C LEU A 422 -6.45 21.65 -24.47
N TYR A 423 -6.18 20.82 -25.46
CA TYR A 423 -5.06 19.88 -25.41
C TYR A 423 -4.43 19.70 -26.79
N HIS A 424 -3.20 19.22 -26.80
CA HIS A 424 -2.48 18.79 -27.99
C HIS A 424 -1.88 17.41 -27.71
N SER A 425 -2.36 16.37 -28.37
CA SER A 425 -1.93 14.98 -28.12
C SER A 425 -0.45 14.79 -28.42
N ASP A 426 0.05 15.23 -29.59
CA ASP A 426 1.43 14.93 -30.00
C ASP A 426 2.48 15.61 -29.12
N TYR A 427 2.29 16.90 -28.82
CA TYR A 427 3.13 17.65 -27.88
C TYR A 427 2.79 17.40 -26.41
N ASN A 428 1.77 16.58 -26.13
CA ASN A 428 1.31 16.26 -24.79
C ASN A 428 1.04 17.51 -23.91
N ILE A 429 0.40 18.53 -24.49
CA ILE A 429 0.07 19.79 -23.81
C ILE A 429 -1.39 19.76 -23.38
N ALA A 430 -1.70 20.22 -22.16
CA ALA A 430 -3.05 20.56 -21.72
C ALA A 430 -3.09 21.97 -21.12
N VAL A 431 -4.19 22.66 -21.40
CA VAL A 431 -4.52 23.98 -20.85
C VAL A 431 -5.79 23.87 -20.03
N ILE A 432 -5.71 24.25 -18.76
CA ILE A 432 -6.80 24.10 -17.79
C ILE A 432 -7.19 25.48 -17.27
N SER A 433 -8.48 25.80 -17.29
CA SER A 433 -9.00 26.98 -16.61
C SER A 433 -9.42 26.66 -15.17
N LEU A 434 -9.39 27.68 -14.32
CA LEU A 434 -9.88 27.59 -12.95
C LEU A 434 -11.35 27.99 -12.89
N GLN A 435 -12.19 27.17 -12.24
CA GLN A 435 -13.62 27.45 -12.13
C GLN A 435 -13.94 28.58 -11.13
N LYS A 436 -13.03 28.87 -10.20
CA LYS A 436 -13.19 29.92 -9.19
C LYS A 436 -11.97 30.85 -9.18
N PRO A 437 -12.15 32.14 -8.84
CA PRO A 437 -11.03 33.05 -8.63
C PRO A 437 -10.12 32.55 -7.51
N VAL A 438 -8.82 32.73 -7.68
CA VAL A 438 -7.79 32.34 -6.70
C VAL A 438 -6.94 33.55 -6.33
N PHE A 439 -6.58 33.66 -5.06
CA PHE A 439 -5.83 34.80 -4.54
C PHE A 439 -4.33 34.49 -4.47
N CYS A 440 -3.52 35.55 -4.47
CA CYS A 440 -2.07 35.49 -4.27
C CYS A 440 -1.29 34.65 -5.31
N ILE A 441 -1.85 34.46 -6.50
CA ILE A 441 -1.17 33.83 -7.64
C ILE A 441 -0.30 34.83 -8.43
N ARG A 442 0.71 34.34 -9.15
CA ARG A 442 1.54 35.14 -10.07
C ARG A 442 1.75 34.44 -11.42
N PRO A 443 0.74 34.40 -12.31
CA PRO A 443 0.86 33.72 -13.60
C PRO A 443 2.01 34.26 -14.45
N GLU A 444 2.75 33.36 -15.07
CA GLU A 444 3.88 33.69 -15.95
C GLU A 444 3.40 34.18 -17.31
N ASN A 445 4.00 35.24 -17.84
CA ASN A 445 3.79 35.59 -19.24
C ASN A 445 4.80 34.84 -20.12
N ILE A 446 4.43 33.64 -20.58
CA ILE A 446 5.30 32.83 -21.43
C ILE A 446 5.37 33.35 -22.87
N PHE A 447 4.64 34.39 -23.28
CA PHE A 447 4.64 34.88 -24.66
C PHE A 447 5.71 35.98 -24.91
N CYS A 448 6.38 36.47 -23.86
CA CYS A 448 7.46 37.45 -23.98
C CYS A 448 8.82 36.82 -24.31
N THR A 449 9.64 37.48 -25.12
CA THR A 449 10.99 37.02 -25.49
C THR A 449 11.89 36.87 -24.25
N VAL A 450 12.66 35.78 -24.20
CA VAL A 450 13.57 35.47 -23.09
C VAL A 450 14.97 35.17 -23.62
N GLU A 451 15.99 35.59 -22.89
CA GLU A 451 17.39 35.31 -23.21
C GLU A 451 17.74 33.82 -23.12
N ARG A 452 18.79 33.41 -23.84
CA ARG A 452 19.30 32.03 -23.82
C ARG A 452 19.95 31.72 -22.47
N THR A 453 19.71 30.51 -21.99
CA THR A 453 20.13 30.06 -20.65
C THR A 453 21.04 28.83 -20.76
N ARG A 454 21.94 28.64 -19.79
CA ARG A 454 22.77 27.43 -19.69
C ARG A 454 22.46 26.62 -18.44
N ARG A 455 22.15 27.29 -17.32
CA ARG A 455 21.75 26.69 -16.04
C ARG A 455 20.24 26.79 -15.88
N VAL A 456 19.64 25.70 -15.44
CA VAL A 456 18.19 25.56 -15.33
C VAL A 456 17.82 24.83 -14.04
N VAL A 457 16.57 25.00 -13.62
CA VAL A 457 15.98 24.33 -12.48
C VAL A 457 14.65 23.71 -12.90
N ALA A 458 14.48 22.42 -12.67
CA ALA A 458 13.19 21.75 -12.83
C ALA A 458 12.41 21.88 -11.54
N ILE A 459 11.14 22.27 -11.63
CA ILE A 459 10.29 22.53 -10.47
C ILE A 459 9.02 21.71 -10.52
N GLY A 460 8.68 21.10 -9.39
CA GLY A 460 7.46 20.33 -9.16
C GLY A 460 6.64 20.89 -8.00
N ARG A 461 5.40 20.42 -7.86
CA ARG A 461 4.63 20.55 -6.62
C ARG A 461 3.91 19.25 -6.31
N GLU A 462 4.07 18.74 -5.09
CA GLU A 462 3.41 17.50 -4.67
C GLU A 462 1.90 17.72 -4.47
N ALA A 463 1.12 16.65 -4.57
CA ALA A 463 -0.34 16.71 -4.47
C ALA A 463 -0.90 16.58 -3.06
N GLU A 464 -0.09 16.15 -2.10
CA GLU A 464 -0.51 15.86 -0.73
C GLU A 464 -0.38 17.10 0.15
N ASP A 465 0.85 17.50 0.48
CA ASP A 465 1.06 18.71 1.27
C ASP A 465 1.06 19.98 0.41
N GLY A 466 1.42 19.85 -0.87
CA GLY A 466 1.64 21.00 -1.75
C GLY A 466 3.05 21.60 -1.62
N LEU A 467 4.03 20.82 -1.14
CA LEU A 467 5.44 21.21 -1.10
C LEU A 467 5.99 21.43 -2.51
N LEU A 468 6.83 22.46 -2.66
CA LEU A 468 7.61 22.63 -3.88
C LEU A 468 8.77 21.65 -3.90
N MET A 469 9.08 21.14 -5.08
CA MET A 469 10.20 20.24 -5.35
C MET A 469 11.12 20.89 -6.38
N ALA A 470 12.44 20.79 -6.22
CA ALA A 470 13.35 21.30 -7.24
C ALA A 470 14.66 20.52 -7.37
N THR A 471 15.12 20.41 -8.61
CA THR A 471 16.48 19.96 -8.97
C THR A 471 17.14 20.95 -9.91
N ILE A 472 18.44 21.18 -9.68
CA ILE A 472 19.25 22.04 -10.53
C ILE A 472 19.97 21.22 -11.60
N GLY A 473 20.14 21.79 -12.79
CA GLY A 473 20.84 21.15 -13.88
C GLY A 473 21.25 22.09 -14.99
N LYS A 474 21.61 21.51 -16.12
CA LYS A 474 22.05 22.22 -17.34
C LYS A 474 21.36 21.63 -18.56
N LEU A 475 21.26 22.43 -19.62
CA LEU A 475 20.76 21.95 -20.91
C LEU A 475 21.79 21.03 -21.58
N VAL A 476 21.31 19.94 -22.17
CA VAL A 476 22.12 18.92 -22.85
C VAL A 476 21.82 18.96 -24.35
N LYS A 477 22.86 18.80 -25.18
CA LYS A 477 22.68 18.62 -26.63
C LYS A 477 22.26 17.18 -26.90
N LYS A 478 21.19 16.99 -27.66
CA LYS A 478 20.73 15.67 -28.12
C LYS A 478 21.84 15.03 -28.97
N ARG A 479 22.17 13.77 -28.69
CA ARG A 479 23.08 13.01 -29.55
C ARG A 479 22.33 12.49 -30.78
N PRO A 480 22.99 12.30 -31.94
CA PRO A 480 22.32 11.87 -33.17
C PRO A 480 21.56 10.54 -33.07
N ASP A 481 21.98 9.67 -32.14
CA ASP A 481 21.46 8.33 -31.89
C ASP A 481 20.32 8.28 -30.83
N GLU A 482 20.06 9.38 -30.13
CA GLU A 482 19.09 9.44 -29.03
C GLU A 482 17.66 9.71 -29.57
N LYS A 483 16.94 8.63 -29.91
CA LYS A 483 15.53 8.71 -30.34
C LYS A 483 14.62 9.02 -29.16
N LEU A 484 13.97 10.18 -29.22
CA LEU A 484 12.85 10.54 -28.34
C LEU A 484 11.55 10.38 -29.13
N ASN A 485 10.43 10.18 -28.43
CA ASN A 485 9.10 10.04 -29.06
C ASN A 485 8.70 11.29 -29.87
N CYS A 486 9.26 12.45 -29.53
CA CYS A 486 9.08 13.71 -30.26
C CYS A 486 10.45 14.33 -30.53
N GLU A 487 10.73 14.69 -31.78
CA GLU A 487 12.03 15.23 -32.18
C GLU A 487 12.32 16.61 -31.59
N ASP A 488 11.27 17.39 -31.31
CA ASP A 488 11.34 18.75 -30.77
C ASP A 488 11.70 18.81 -29.27
N LEU A 489 11.63 17.66 -28.59
CA LEU A 489 12.05 17.57 -27.19
C LEU A 489 13.57 17.81 -27.06
N LYS A 490 13.92 18.62 -26.06
CA LYS A 490 15.31 18.86 -25.66
C LYS A 490 15.59 18.20 -24.32
N LEU A 491 16.85 18.12 -23.95
CA LEU A 491 17.29 17.37 -22.76
C LEU A 491 17.89 18.31 -21.71
N SER A 492 17.70 17.96 -20.44
CA SER A 492 18.37 18.61 -19.30
C SER A 492 18.92 17.56 -18.33
N THR A 493 19.89 17.94 -17.52
CA THR A 493 20.40 17.07 -16.44
C THR A 493 19.56 17.13 -15.16
N CYS A 494 18.45 17.88 -15.15
CA CYS A 494 17.61 18.02 -13.95
C CYS A 494 16.85 16.72 -13.72
N LYS A 495 17.16 15.98 -12.65
CA LYS A 495 16.46 14.72 -12.36
C LYS A 495 15.09 15.02 -11.77
N ILE A 496 14.04 14.42 -12.33
CA ILE A 496 12.68 14.54 -11.80
C ILE A 496 12.06 13.15 -11.64
N LYS A 497 10.97 13.09 -10.89
CA LYS A 497 10.07 11.93 -10.83
C LYS A 497 8.78 12.22 -11.60
N LYS A 498 7.89 11.24 -11.72
CA LYS A 498 6.65 11.33 -12.52
C LYS A 498 5.77 12.51 -12.11
N VAL A 499 5.71 12.86 -10.84
CA VAL A 499 5.00 14.05 -10.32
C VAL A 499 5.48 15.38 -10.94
N GLY A 500 6.72 15.44 -11.44
CA GLY A 500 7.31 16.60 -12.10
C GLY A 500 6.88 16.81 -13.54
N ILE A 501 6.17 15.84 -14.15
CA ILE A 501 5.60 15.97 -15.50
C ILE A 501 4.70 17.21 -15.57
N GLY A 502 4.77 17.96 -16.67
CA GLY A 502 4.00 19.20 -16.85
C GLY A 502 4.52 20.39 -16.04
N GLY A 503 5.45 20.18 -15.11
CA GLY A 503 6.07 21.23 -14.32
C GLY A 503 7.06 22.07 -15.13
N PRO A 504 7.39 23.29 -14.69
CA PRO A 504 8.27 24.16 -15.43
C PRO A 504 9.74 23.80 -15.26
N LEU A 505 10.48 23.91 -16.36
CA LEU A 505 11.92 24.13 -16.38
C LEU A 505 12.15 25.64 -16.45
N VAL A 506 12.89 26.21 -15.50
CA VAL A 506 13.15 27.65 -15.43
C VAL A 506 14.63 27.97 -15.49
N ASN A 507 14.96 29.19 -15.92
CA ASN A 507 16.30 29.72 -15.79
C ASN A 507 16.66 29.88 -14.31
N PHE A 508 17.87 29.44 -13.94
CA PHE A 508 18.38 29.59 -12.58
C PHE A 508 18.47 31.06 -12.11
N ASP A 509 18.90 31.98 -12.98
CA ASP A 509 19.26 33.35 -12.58
C ASP A 509 18.04 34.28 -12.45
N ASN A 510 17.09 34.18 -13.37
CA ASN A 510 15.92 35.08 -13.41
C ASN A 510 14.57 34.35 -13.24
N GLY A 511 14.57 33.03 -13.16
CA GLY A 511 13.36 32.24 -13.01
C GLY A 511 12.46 32.20 -14.24
N TYR A 512 12.86 32.73 -15.40
CA TYR A 512 12.01 32.71 -16.59
C TYR A 512 11.78 31.28 -17.11
N PHE A 513 10.58 31.07 -17.64
CA PHE A 513 10.18 29.78 -18.21
C PHE A 513 11.00 29.40 -19.45
N VAL A 514 11.68 28.25 -19.38
CA VAL A 514 12.50 27.69 -20.47
C VAL A 514 11.72 26.61 -21.23
N GLY A 515 10.86 25.86 -20.54
CA GLY A 515 10.04 24.81 -21.14
C GLY A 515 9.31 23.96 -20.11
N MET A 516 8.57 22.97 -20.58
CA MET A 516 7.76 22.08 -19.75
C MET A 516 8.42 20.71 -19.62
N ASN A 517 8.57 20.21 -18.40
CA ASN A 517 9.26 18.95 -18.12
C ASN A 517 8.42 17.72 -18.52
N PHE A 518 9.12 16.70 -19.03
CA PHE A 518 8.61 15.36 -19.29
C PHE A 518 9.41 14.38 -18.43
N TYR A 519 8.83 13.23 -18.13
CA TYR A 519 9.53 12.16 -17.44
C TYR A 519 10.13 11.19 -18.46
N GLY A 520 11.38 10.79 -18.24
CA GLY A 520 12.04 9.70 -18.94
C GLY A 520 12.83 8.89 -17.93
N GLU A 521 12.92 7.58 -18.14
CA GLU A 521 13.67 6.65 -17.27
C GLU A 521 15.19 6.72 -17.47
N THR A 522 15.67 7.67 -18.28
CA THR A 522 17.09 7.84 -18.60
C THR A 522 17.78 8.78 -17.61
N ALA A 523 19.10 8.87 -17.70
CA ALA A 523 19.90 9.75 -16.83
C ALA A 523 19.65 11.26 -17.06
N VAL A 524 18.93 11.63 -18.13
CA VAL A 524 18.61 12.99 -18.53
C VAL A 524 17.10 13.14 -18.71
N THR A 525 16.59 14.32 -18.43
CA THR A 525 15.14 14.58 -18.43
C THR A 525 14.75 15.35 -19.68
N PRO A 526 13.82 14.84 -20.51
CA PRO A 526 13.29 15.57 -21.65
C PRO A 526 12.42 16.75 -21.21
N TYR A 527 12.39 17.79 -22.02
CA TYR A 527 11.47 18.92 -21.85
C TYR A 527 11.04 19.47 -23.19
N LEU A 528 9.82 19.98 -23.26
CA LEU A 528 9.30 20.68 -24.42
C LEU A 528 9.69 22.17 -24.33
N PRO A 529 10.45 22.72 -25.30
CA PRO A 529 10.91 24.10 -25.23
C PRO A 529 9.77 25.10 -25.27
N ARG A 530 9.91 26.21 -24.54
CA ARG A 530 8.96 27.33 -24.53
C ARG A 530 8.57 27.79 -25.94
N ALA A 531 9.53 27.87 -26.87
CA ALA A 531 9.26 28.35 -28.23
C ALA A 531 8.20 27.51 -28.95
N ILE A 532 8.29 26.17 -28.83
CA ILE A 532 7.33 25.24 -29.41
C ILE A 532 5.97 25.36 -28.72
N ILE A 533 5.95 25.45 -27.39
CA ILE A 533 4.70 25.65 -26.63
C ILE A 533 4.01 26.94 -27.05
N VAL A 534 4.75 28.03 -27.20
CA VAL A 534 4.21 29.33 -27.64
C VAL A 534 3.68 29.23 -29.06
N GLU A 535 4.41 28.59 -29.98
CA GLU A 535 3.97 28.38 -31.36
C GLU A 535 2.65 27.60 -31.41
N VAL A 536 2.55 26.49 -30.68
CA VAL A 536 1.35 25.65 -30.61
C VAL A 536 0.16 26.39 -30.02
N LEU A 537 0.36 27.24 -29.02
CA LEU A 537 -0.74 27.93 -28.32
C LEU A 537 -1.09 29.31 -28.91
N SER A 538 -0.25 29.87 -29.77
CA SER A 538 -0.46 31.20 -30.34
C SER A 538 -1.63 31.20 -31.34
N GLY A 539 -2.48 32.23 -31.25
CA GLY A 539 -3.60 32.40 -32.17
C GLY A 539 -4.87 31.62 -31.81
N ILE A 540 -4.82 30.72 -30.82
CA ILE A 540 -5.96 29.91 -30.40
C ILE A 540 -6.86 30.68 -29.41
N ASP A 541 -8.17 30.60 -29.63
CA ASP A 541 -9.19 31.03 -28.65
C ASP A 541 -9.52 29.89 -27.69
N LEU A 542 -9.61 30.20 -26.39
CA LEU A 542 -10.12 29.22 -25.43
C LEU A 542 -11.61 28.97 -25.69
N PRO A 543 -12.11 27.73 -25.61
CA PRO A 543 -13.54 27.45 -25.78
C PRO A 543 -14.43 28.29 -24.86
N SER A 544 -14.00 28.53 -23.62
CA SER A 544 -14.72 29.42 -22.69
C SER A 544 -14.85 30.87 -23.17
N GLN A 545 -14.08 31.30 -24.17
CA GLN A 545 -14.17 32.63 -24.78
C GLN A 545 -15.18 32.69 -25.94
N ARG A 546 -15.53 31.56 -26.54
CA ARG A 546 -16.47 31.51 -27.68
C ARG A 546 -17.94 31.66 -27.26
N ASN A 547 -18.25 31.44 -25.97
CA ASN A 547 -19.60 31.50 -25.41
C ASN A 547 -19.90 32.81 -24.64
N GLY A 548 -19.12 33.88 -24.84
CA GLY A 548 -19.48 35.22 -24.34
C GLY A 548 -20.71 35.77 -25.08
N PRO A 549 -21.56 36.59 -24.44
CA PRO A 549 -22.78 37.08 -25.08
C PRO A 549 -22.40 37.86 -26.35
N CYS A 550 -22.98 37.47 -27.48
CA CYS A 550 -22.97 38.29 -28.68
C CYS A 550 -23.63 39.63 -28.32
N HIS A 551 -22.85 40.71 -28.36
CA HIS A 551 -23.38 42.07 -28.30
C HIS A 551 -23.95 42.50 -29.64
#